data_AF-A0A536GJW7-F1
#
_entry.id   AF-A0A536GJW7-F1
#
_cell.length_a   1.000
_cell.length_b   1.000
_cell.length_c   1.000
_cell.angle_alpha   90.00
_cell.angle_beta   90.00
_cell.angle_gamma   90.00
#
_symmetry.space_group_name_H-M   'P 1'
#
loop_
_entity.id
_entity.type
_entity.pdbx_description
1 polymer ?
#
loop_
_entity_poly.entity_id
_entity_poly.type
_entity_poly.pdbx_seq_one_letter_code
_entity_poly.pdbx_strand_id
1 'polypeptide(L)'
;MSERESNRKDSRLKPTSAVLDDLNQGDIHGAFGTIRVSDVTPRRTWRRRILTLLAIVGPGLIVMVGDNDAGGVSTYAQAGQDFGYSLLWTLLLLIPVLIVNQEMVVRLGAVTGVGYARLISERFGRSWGWFSAGGIFLLNFLTISTEFMGVSLAGEYFGLQPVIVVPIAAAVLVLITVSGNFRRWERAMFVFLFASLLVLPLLVLSHPSGDGVLKGFVTPGVEGGLTSDSALLIVAIVGTTVAPWQMFF
;
A
#
# COMPACT_ATOMS: atom_id res chain seq x y z
N MET A 1 51.57 37.50 35.49
CA MET A 1 50.23 36.91 35.66
C MET A 1 49.55 37.02 34.31
N SER A 2 49.66 35.96 33.50
CA SER A 2 49.14 35.86 32.13
C SER A 2 48.01 34.85 32.19
N GLU A 3 46.78 35.34 32.23
CA GLU A 3 45.59 34.49 32.23
C GLU A 3 45.12 34.23 30.80
N ARG A 4 45.02 32.94 30.50
CA ARG A 4 44.61 32.36 29.23
C ARG A 4 43.12 32.63 29.02
N GLU A 5 42.77 33.38 27.99
CA GLU A 5 41.40 33.41 27.47
C GLU A 5 41.07 32.05 26.81
N SER A 6 40.19 31.31 27.49
CA SER A 6 39.62 30.06 27.02
C SER A 6 38.65 30.33 25.88
N ASN A 7 39.06 29.92 24.68
CA ASN A 7 38.30 29.92 23.44
C ASN A 7 37.12 28.94 23.53
N ARG A 8 36.00 29.38 24.13
CA ARG A 8 34.74 28.65 24.15
C ARG A 8 34.04 28.86 22.80
N LYS A 9 34.35 27.99 21.84
CA LYS A 9 33.57 27.82 20.61
C LYS A 9 32.14 27.47 20.99
N ASP A 10 31.24 28.44 20.88
CA ASP A 10 29.80 28.22 20.88
C ASP A 10 29.46 27.31 19.69
N SER A 11 29.22 26.03 19.99
CA SER A 11 28.60 25.08 19.08
C SER A 11 27.16 25.51 18.88
N ARG A 12 26.91 26.38 17.89
CA ARG A 12 25.56 26.60 17.37
C ARG A 12 25.07 25.27 16.82
N LEU A 13 24.29 24.55 17.63
CA LEU A 13 23.44 23.47 17.16
C LEU A 13 22.58 24.08 16.06
N LYS A 14 22.82 23.68 14.81
CA LYS A 14 21.90 23.98 13.71
C LYS A 14 20.54 23.42 14.13
N PRO A 15 19.49 24.24 14.22
CA PRO A 15 18.15 23.69 14.25
C PRO A 15 17.95 23.09 12.87
N THR A 16 18.02 21.76 12.75
CA THR A 16 17.43 21.05 11.62
C THR A 16 15.93 21.10 11.84
N SER A 17 15.35 22.29 11.71
CA SER A 17 13.90 22.46 11.71
C SER A 17 13.39 21.72 10.50
N ALA A 18 12.37 20.89 10.69
CA ALA A 18 11.54 20.35 9.64
C ALA A 18 10.99 21.50 8.80
N VAL A 19 11.76 21.93 7.80
CA VAL A 19 11.28 22.86 6.78
C VAL A 19 10.39 21.99 5.91
N LEU A 20 9.09 22.28 6.02
CA LEU A 20 8.04 21.80 5.13
C LEU A 20 8.55 21.91 3.69
N ASP A 21 8.40 20.88 2.87
CA ASP A 21 8.42 21.11 1.43
C ASP A 21 7.26 22.08 1.15
N ASP A 22 7.57 23.30 0.68
CA ASP A 22 6.61 24.37 0.38
C ASP A 22 5.48 23.95 -0.59
N LEU A 23 5.56 22.74 -1.14
CA LEU A 23 4.59 22.12 -2.04
C LEU A 23 3.40 21.44 -1.32
N ASN A 24 3.45 21.24 0.00
CA ASN A 24 2.41 20.56 0.79
C ASN A 24 1.79 21.48 1.87
N GLN A 25 1.44 22.72 1.51
CA GLN A 25 0.78 23.65 2.42
C GLN A 25 -0.68 23.23 2.71
N GLY A 26 -0.83 22.33 3.70
CA GLY A 26 -2.00 22.17 4.57
C GLY A 26 -3.31 21.62 3.99
N ASP A 27 -3.60 21.86 2.72
CA ASP A 27 -4.88 21.48 2.11
C ASP A 27 -4.90 19.97 1.80
N ILE A 28 -5.96 19.26 2.20
CA ILE A 28 -6.16 17.86 1.84
C ILE A 28 -6.75 17.82 0.44
N HIS A 29 -5.98 17.35 -0.53
CA HIS A 29 -6.44 17.10 -1.89
C HIS A 29 -6.79 15.61 -2.04
N GLY A 30 -8.08 15.30 -2.21
CA GLY A 30 -8.55 13.96 -2.55
C GLY A 30 -9.49 13.95 -3.76
N ALA A 31 -9.85 12.75 -4.20
CA ALA A 31 -10.56 12.50 -5.48
C ALA A 31 -11.92 13.16 -5.52
N PHE A 32 -12.55 13.25 -4.36
CA PHE A 32 -13.90 13.74 -4.16
C PHE A 32 -13.95 15.19 -3.68
N GLY A 33 -12.80 15.86 -3.54
CA GLY A 33 -12.74 17.26 -3.20
C GLY A 33 -11.44 17.69 -2.52
N THR A 34 -11.27 19.00 -2.36
CA THR A 34 -10.20 19.58 -1.56
C THR A 34 -10.80 20.14 -0.27
N ILE A 35 -10.24 19.75 0.87
CA ILE A 35 -10.56 20.35 2.16
C ILE A 35 -9.45 21.34 2.47
N ARG A 36 -9.80 22.63 2.49
CA ARG A 36 -8.85 23.67 2.85
C ARG A 36 -8.67 23.71 4.36
N VAL A 37 -7.46 24.00 4.84
CA VAL A 37 -7.23 24.21 6.29
C VAL A 37 -8.11 25.33 6.84
N SER A 38 -8.44 26.32 6.00
CA SER A 38 -9.33 27.43 6.34
C SER A 38 -10.81 27.06 6.42
N ASP A 39 -11.22 25.84 6.01
CA ASP A 39 -12.62 25.40 6.03
C ASP A 39 -13.04 24.84 7.39
N VAL A 40 -13.21 25.74 8.35
CA VAL A 40 -13.73 25.43 9.71
C VAL A 40 -15.27 25.37 9.76
N THR A 41 -15.96 25.37 8.61
CA THR A 41 -17.43 25.43 8.62
C THR A 41 -18.04 24.10 9.08
N PRO A 42 -18.96 24.11 10.07
CA PRO A 42 -19.59 22.89 10.53
C PRO A 42 -20.42 22.23 9.43
N ARG A 43 -20.11 20.96 9.14
CA ARG A 43 -20.81 20.13 8.14
C ARG A 43 -22.18 19.72 8.69
N ARG A 44 -23.19 20.60 8.51
CA ARG A 44 -24.56 20.44 9.06
C ARG A 44 -25.39 19.34 8.39
N THR A 45 -25.13 19.01 7.14
CA THR A 45 -25.89 18.00 6.38
C THR A 45 -25.12 16.68 6.30
N TRP A 46 -25.82 15.55 6.42
CA TRP A 46 -25.23 14.21 6.27
C TRP A 46 -24.46 14.04 4.95
N ARG A 47 -25.01 14.55 3.83
CA ARG A 47 -24.33 14.59 2.52
C ARG A 47 -22.98 15.30 2.58
N ARG A 48 -22.89 16.44 3.26
CA ARG A 48 -21.63 17.20 3.40
C ARG A 48 -20.61 16.45 4.27
N ARG A 49 -21.08 15.73 5.31
CA ARG A 49 -20.21 14.89 6.15
C ARG A 49 -19.63 13.72 5.36
N ILE A 50 -20.44 13.04 4.56
CA ILE A 50 -19.97 11.95 3.68
C ILE A 50 -18.97 12.48 2.66
N LEU A 51 -19.24 13.61 2.01
CA LEU A 51 -18.30 14.19 1.05
C LEU A 51 -16.97 14.59 1.70
N THR A 52 -17.00 15.12 2.94
CA THR A 52 -15.77 15.37 3.72
C THR A 52 -15.05 14.07 4.02
N LEU A 53 -15.76 13.05 4.51
CA LEU A 53 -15.18 11.74 4.82
C LEU A 53 -14.52 11.12 3.59
N LEU A 54 -15.20 11.13 2.44
CA LEU A 54 -14.67 10.62 1.18
C LEU A 54 -13.44 11.38 0.70
N ALA A 55 -13.37 12.70 0.91
CA ALA A 55 -12.17 13.48 0.58
C ALA A 55 -10.98 13.16 1.51
N ILE A 56 -11.24 12.80 2.78
CA ILE A 56 -10.19 12.40 3.74
C ILE A 56 -9.75 10.95 3.52
N VAL A 57 -10.70 10.04 3.30
CA VAL A 57 -10.48 8.59 3.18
C VAL A 57 -10.02 8.21 1.76
N GLY A 58 -10.29 9.06 0.76
CA GLY A 58 -9.96 8.83 -0.65
C GLY A 58 -8.50 8.41 -0.90
N PRO A 59 -7.50 9.18 -0.44
CA PRO A 59 -6.09 8.81 -0.58
C PRO A 59 -5.78 7.45 0.05
N GLY A 60 -6.31 7.17 1.25
CA GLY A 60 -6.12 5.88 1.93
C GLY A 60 -6.74 4.71 1.15
N LEU A 61 -7.93 4.87 0.57
CA LEU A 61 -8.56 3.84 -0.26
C LEU A 61 -7.72 3.51 -1.50
N ILE A 62 -7.06 4.50 -2.10
CA ILE A 62 -6.22 4.26 -3.28
C ILE A 62 -4.96 3.49 -2.92
N VAL A 63 -4.36 3.77 -1.77
CA VAL A 63 -3.25 2.96 -1.24
C VAL A 63 -3.72 1.51 -1.00
N MET A 64 -4.92 1.31 -0.44
CA MET A 64 -5.49 -0.03 -0.23
C MET A 64 -5.80 -0.77 -1.55
N VAL A 65 -6.12 -0.06 -2.64
CA VAL A 65 -6.27 -0.69 -3.98
C VAL A 65 -4.94 -1.24 -4.46
N GLY A 66 -3.84 -0.50 -4.25
CA GLY A 66 -2.49 -0.94 -4.62
C GLY A 66 -2.05 -2.21 -3.89
N ASP A 67 -2.68 -2.54 -2.76
CA ASP A 67 -2.43 -3.76 -1.99
C ASP A 67 -3.06 -5.01 -2.61
N ASN A 68 -3.95 -4.85 -3.60
CA ASN A 68 -4.56 -5.95 -4.35
C ASN A 68 -3.81 -6.16 -5.68
N ASP A 69 -2.50 -6.37 -5.58
CA ASP A 69 -1.62 -6.59 -6.73
C ASP A 69 -1.75 -8.04 -7.27
N ALA A 70 -1.27 -8.27 -8.49
CA ALA A 70 -1.30 -9.60 -9.11
C ALA A 70 -0.55 -10.65 -8.27
N GLY A 71 0.50 -10.23 -7.56
CA GLY A 71 1.27 -11.06 -6.62
C GLY A 71 0.42 -11.56 -5.46
N GLY A 72 -0.29 -10.67 -4.78
CA GLY A 72 -1.22 -11.03 -3.70
C GLY A 72 -2.36 -11.91 -4.19
N VAL A 73 -3.02 -11.53 -5.29
CA VAL A 73 -4.15 -12.30 -5.85
C VAL A 73 -3.73 -13.73 -6.20
N SER A 74 -2.58 -13.92 -6.85
CA SER A 74 -2.05 -15.25 -7.18
C SER A 74 -1.70 -16.07 -5.95
N THR A 75 -1.10 -15.44 -4.92
CA THR A 75 -0.77 -16.10 -3.64
C THR A 75 -2.02 -16.60 -2.94
N TYR A 76 -3.07 -15.78 -2.84
CA TYR A 76 -4.33 -16.17 -2.22
C TYR A 76 -5.07 -17.24 -3.04
N ALA A 77 -5.04 -17.14 -4.36
CA ALA A 77 -5.61 -18.16 -5.25
C ALA A 77 -4.90 -19.51 -5.09
N GLN A 78 -3.57 -19.51 -5.01
CA GLN A 78 -2.78 -20.72 -4.76
C GLN A 78 -3.10 -21.31 -3.38
N ALA A 79 -3.19 -20.48 -2.34
CA ALA A 79 -3.58 -20.93 -1.00
C ALA A 79 -4.96 -21.60 -0.97
N GLY A 80 -5.94 -21.03 -1.67
CA GLY A 80 -7.27 -21.62 -1.80
C GLY A 80 -7.28 -22.92 -2.62
N GLN A 81 -6.44 -23.02 -3.65
CA GLN A 81 -6.34 -24.21 -4.49
C GLN A 81 -5.68 -25.38 -3.75
N ASP A 82 -4.55 -25.13 -3.08
CA ASP A 82 -3.70 -26.18 -2.52
C ASP A 82 -4.16 -26.60 -1.12
N PHE A 83 -4.73 -25.67 -0.33
CA PHE A 83 -5.08 -25.88 1.08
C PHE A 83 -6.54 -25.55 1.42
N GLY A 84 -7.38 -25.22 0.42
CA GLY A 84 -8.78 -24.92 0.62
C GLY A 84 -8.99 -23.79 1.64
N TYR A 85 -9.73 -24.07 2.70
CA TYR A 85 -10.02 -23.11 3.77
C TYR A 85 -9.00 -23.13 4.91
N SER A 86 -8.04 -24.06 4.92
CA SER A 86 -7.21 -24.28 6.10
C SER A 86 -6.31 -23.10 6.43
N LEU A 87 -5.94 -22.27 5.44
CA LEU A 87 -5.06 -21.11 5.67
C LEU A 87 -5.80 -19.81 6.03
N LEU A 88 -7.13 -19.80 6.09
CA LEU A 88 -7.91 -18.58 6.34
C LEU A 88 -7.63 -17.93 7.71
N TRP A 89 -7.31 -18.72 8.73
CA TRP A 89 -6.95 -18.19 10.06
C TRP A 89 -5.73 -17.27 10.02
N THR A 90 -4.82 -17.44 9.05
CA THR A 90 -3.66 -16.56 8.89
C THR A 90 -4.09 -15.14 8.57
N LEU A 91 -5.11 -14.97 7.73
CA LEU A 91 -5.69 -13.66 7.40
C LEU A 91 -6.30 -13.00 8.63
N LEU A 92 -6.99 -13.78 9.49
CA LEU A 92 -7.57 -13.26 10.72
C LEU A 92 -6.50 -12.70 11.67
N LEU A 93 -5.34 -13.36 11.77
CA LEU A 93 -4.22 -12.88 12.57
C LEU A 93 -3.53 -11.65 11.95
N LEU A 94 -3.57 -11.52 10.63
CA LEU A 94 -2.97 -10.39 9.93
C LEU A 94 -3.80 -9.11 10.04
N ILE A 95 -5.11 -9.18 10.27
CA ILE A 95 -5.97 -8.00 10.47
C ILE A 95 -5.44 -7.04 11.56
N PRO A 96 -5.20 -7.47 12.82
CA PRO A 96 -4.68 -6.56 13.84
C PRO A 96 -3.28 -6.03 13.51
N VAL A 97 -2.43 -6.86 12.88
CA VAL A 97 -1.09 -6.46 12.46
C VAL A 97 -1.18 -5.35 11.42
N LEU A 98 -2.04 -5.50 10.41
CA LEU A 98 -2.26 -4.52 9.36
C LEU A 98 -2.84 -3.23 9.93
N ILE A 99 -3.82 -3.31 10.84
CA ILE A 99 -4.40 -2.12 11.49
C ILE A 99 -3.33 -1.34 12.24
N VAL A 100 -2.50 -2.02 13.04
CA VAL A 100 -1.42 -1.36 13.79
C VAL A 100 -0.38 -0.77 12.83
N ASN A 101 0.01 -1.50 11.79
CA ASN A 101 0.98 -1.00 10.81
C ASN A 101 0.48 0.26 10.10
N GLN A 102 -0.74 0.21 9.54
CA GLN A 102 -1.32 1.33 8.82
C GLN A 102 -1.58 2.54 9.73
N GLU A 103 -2.03 2.31 10.96
CA GLU A 103 -2.23 3.39 11.94
C GLU A 103 -0.91 4.09 12.26
N MET A 104 0.18 3.34 12.48
CA MET A 104 1.50 3.91 12.76
C MET A 104 2.03 4.72 11.58
N VAL A 105 1.86 4.21 10.34
CA VAL A 105 2.30 4.91 9.12
C VAL A 105 1.55 6.24 8.98
N VAL A 106 0.21 6.21 9.11
CA VAL A 106 -0.62 7.42 9.05
C VAL A 106 -0.25 8.40 10.15
N ARG A 107 -0.05 7.92 11.38
CA ARG A 107 0.35 8.77 12.52
C ARG A 107 1.71 9.41 12.27
N LEU A 108 2.67 8.65 11.75
CA LEU A 108 4.00 9.16 11.45
C LEU A 108 3.94 10.24 10.36
N GLY A 109 3.23 9.98 9.25
CA GLY A 109 3.04 10.95 8.17
C GLY A 109 2.32 12.22 8.63
N ALA A 110 1.25 12.07 9.41
CA ALA A 110 0.46 13.19 9.93
C ALA A 110 1.22 14.08 10.93
N VAL A 111 2.07 13.49 11.77
CA VAL A 111 2.82 14.24 12.80
C VAL A 111 4.09 14.86 12.23
N THR A 112 4.82 14.15 11.37
CA THR A 112 6.13 14.60 10.88
C THR A 112 6.04 15.46 9.63
N GLY A 113 5.00 15.28 8.81
CA GLY A 113 4.84 16.00 7.53
C GLY A 113 5.95 15.70 6.51
N VAL A 114 6.77 14.67 6.73
CA VAL A 114 7.88 14.28 5.85
C VAL A 114 7.78 12.80 5.49
N GLY A 115 8.22 12.45 4.28
CA GLY A 115 8.19 11.07 3.81
C GLY A 115 9.11 10.13 4.60
N TYR A 116 8.71 8.86 4.70
CA TYR A 116 9.40 7.83 5.48
C TYR A 116 10.89 7.66 5.13
N ALA A 117 11.25 7.72 3.84
CA ALA A 117 12.64 7.64 3.37
C ALA A 117 13.53 8.75 3.95
N ARG A 118 12.98 9.96 4.09
CA ARG A 118 13.68 11.11 4.67
C ARG A 118 13.89 10.94 6.17
N LEU A 119 12.87 10.44 6.87
CA LEU A 119 12.97 10.12 8.30
C LEU A 119 14.05 9.07 8.60
N ILE A 120 14.15 8.02 7.79
CA ILE A 120 15.23 7.03 7.92
C ILE A 120 16.59 7.69 7.75
N SER A 121 16.73 8.50 6.70
CA SER A 121 17.98 9.17 6.38
C SER A 121 18.42 10.16 7.47
N GLU A 122 17.47 10.88 8.07
CA GLU A 122 17.71 11.84 9.15
C GLU A 122 18.02 11.16 10.48
N ARG A 123 17.34 10.06 10.81
CA ARG A 123 17.48 9.37 12.10
C ARG A 123 18.65 8.39 12.15
N PHE A 124 18.84 7.61 11.09
CA PHE A 124 19.84 6.53 11.03
C PHE A 124 21.04 6.88 10.17
N GLY A 125 20.96 7.97 9.40
CA GLY A 125 22.04 8.44 8.54
C GLY A 125 21.86 8.02 7.08
N ARG A 126 22.68 8.62 6.22
CA ARG A 126 22.52 8.57 4.76
C ARG A 126 22.66 7.17 4.17
N SER A 127 23.48 6.30 4.77
CA SER A 127 23.66 4.92 4.28
C SER A 127 22.40 4.08 4.44
N TRP A 128 21.69 4.22 5.56
CA TRP A 128 20.41 3.54 5.78
C TRP A 128 19.29 4.10 4.89
N GLY A 129 19.33 5.40 4.62
CA GLY A 129 18.48 6.03 3.61
C GLY A 129 18.65 5.40 2.23
N TRP A 130 19.88 5.24 1.76
CA TRP A 130 20.17 4.59 0.47
C TRP A 130 19.81 3.10 0.45
N PHE A 131 20.06 2.36 1.54
CA PHE A 131 19.65 0.96 1.66
C PHE A 131 18.13 0.82 1.53
N SER A 132 17.39 1.68 2.24
CA SER A 132 15.93 1.73 2.20
C SER A 132 15.42 2.10 0.80
N ALA A 133 16.00 3.13 0.16
CA ALA A 133 15.69 3.54 -1.20
C ALA A 133 15.98 2.45 -2.25
N GLY A 134 17.08 1.71 -2.10
CA GLY A 134 17.41 0.58 -2.96
C GLY A 134 16.45 -0.58 -2.77
N GLY A 135 16.07 -0.88 -1.52
CA GLY A 135 15.10 -1.91 -1.18
C GLY A 135 13.72 -1.63 -1.79
N ILE A 136 13.21 -0.41 -1.62
CA ILE A 136 11.91 -0.02 -2.19
C ILE A 136 11.94 0.00 -3.72
N PHE A 137 13.06 0.40 -4.33
CA PHE A 137 13.23 0.35 -5.78
C PHE A 137 13.16 -1.09 -6.31
N LEU A 138 13.90 -2.01 -5.67
CA LEU A 138 13.89 -3.42 -6.04
C LEU A 138 12.51 -4.05 -5.84
N LEU A 139 11.85 -3.76 -4.71
CA LEU A 139 10.50 -4.25 -4.42
C LEU A 139 9.50 -3.77 -5.49
N ASN A 140 9.47 -2.48 -5.81
CA ASN A 140 8.58 -1.96 -6.86
C ASN A 140 8.89 -2.57 -8.24
N PHE A 141 10.17 -2.80 -8.57
CA PHE A 141 10.53 -3.48 -9.81
C PHE A 141 9.98 -4.92 -9.86
N LEU A 142 10.07 -5.67 -8.75
CA LEU A 142 9.52 -7.01 -8.65
C LEU A 142 7.98 -6.99 -8.73
N THR A 143 7.31 -6.04 -8.05
CA THR A 143 5.85 -5.86 -8.13
C THR A 143 5.40 -5.52 -9.55
N ILE A 144 6.07 -4.60 -10.24
CA ILE A 144 5.75 -4.31 -11.65
C ILE A 144 5.96 -5.55 -12.53
N SER A 145 6.97 -6.36 -12.23
CA SER A 145 7.21 -7.61 -12.95
C SER A 145 6.08 -8.61 -12.73
N THR A 146 5.57 -8.77 -11.51
CA THR A 146 4.41 -9.63 -11.22
C THR A 146 3.12 -9.12 -11.86
N GLU A 147 2.92 -7.79 -11.92
CA GLU A 147 1.81 -7.18 -12.65
C GLU A 147 1.84 -7.52 -14.14
N PHE A 148 3.00 -7.40 -14.80
CA PHE A 148 3.12 -7.78 -16.21
C PHE A 148 2.94 -9.28 -16.45
N MET A 149 3.33 -10.14 -15.51
CA MET A 149 3.00 -11.58 -15.57
C MET A 149 1.49 -11.79 -15.47
N GLY A 150 0.79 -11.08 -14.58
CA GLY A 150 -0.67 -11.11 -14.49
C GLY A 150 -1.35 -10.69 -15.80
N VAL A 151 -0.88 -9.60 -16.41
CA VAL A 151 -1.36 -9.13 -17.72
C VAL A 151 -1.11 -10.17 -18.83
N SER A 152 0.05 -10.82 -18.81
CA SER A 152 0.39 -11.88 -19.77
C SER A 152 -0.58 -13.06 -19.67
N LEU A 153 -0.80 -13.58 -18.46
CA LEU A 153 -1.69 -14.72 -18.21
C LEU A 153 -3.14 -14.38 -18.58
N ALA A 154 -3.60 -13.17 -18.25
CA ALA A 154 -4.92 -12.70 -18.66
C ALA A 154 -5.03 -12.58 -20.19
N GLY A 155 -4.00 -12.07 -20.87
CA GLY A 155 -3.96 -11.98 -22.32
C GLY A 155 -4.04 -13.35 -23.01
N GLU A 156 -3.26 -14.32 -22.51
CA GLU A 156 -3.28 -15.70 -23.01
C GLU A 156 -4.65 -16.35 -22.87
N TYR A 157 -5.35 -16.10 -21.76
CA TYR A 157 -6.71 -16.60 -21.55
C TYR A 157 -7.70 -16.12 -22.64
N PHE A 158 -7.52 -14.90 -23.15
CA PHE A 158 -8.31 -14.36 -24.26
C PHE A 158 -7.75 -14.71 -25.65
N GLY A 159 -6.74 -15.56 -25.74
CA GLY A 159 -6.10 -15.96 -27.00
C GLY A 159 -5.17 -14.90 -27.60
N LEU A 160 -4.75 -13.90 -26.81
CA LEU A 160 -3.81 -12.86 -27.24
C LEU A 160 -2.38 -13.30 -26.94
N GLN A 161 -1.45 -12.93 -27.83
CA GLN A 161 -0.03 -13.27 -27.66
C GLN A 161 0.63 -12.34 -26.61
N PRO A 162 1.31 -12.87 -25.58
CA PRO A 162 2.02 -12.07 -24.57
C PRO A 162 2.97 -11.02 -25.14
N VAL A 163 3.65 -11.39 -26.23
CA VAL A 163 4.61 -10.54 -26.94
C VAL A 163 3.98 -9.24 -27.44
N ILE A 164 2.67 -9.22 -27.67
CA ILE A 164 1.92 -8.04 -28.09
C ILE A 164 1.30 -7.34 -26.89
N VAL A 165 0.67 -8.08 -25.99
CA VAL A 165 -0.09 -7.52 -24.86
C VAL A 165 0.82 -6.79 -23.88
N VAL A 166 1.96 -7.38 -23.51
CA VAL A 166 2.86 -6.83 -22.49
C VAL A 166 3.46 -5.47 -22.92
N PRO A 167 4.03 -5.30 -24.13
CA PRO A 167 4.51 -3.99 -24.58
C PRO A 167 3.42 -2.93 -24.70
N ILE A 168 2.21 -3.31 -25.13
CA ILE A 168 1.07 -2.37 -25.20
C ILE A 168 0.70 -1.90 -23.78
N ALA A 169 0.57 -2.83 -22.83
CA ALA A 169 0.30 -2.49 -21.44
C ALA A 169 1.39 -1.56 -20.86
N ALA A 170 2.67 -1.83 -21.16
CA ALA A 170 3.79 -0.99 -20.74
C ALA A 170 3.71 0.41 -21.36
N ALA A 171 3.41 0.53 -22.66
CA ALA A 171 3.25 1.81 -23.33
C ALA A 171 2.08 2.63 -22.74
N VAL A 172 0.96 1.97 -22.45
CA VAL A 172 -0.19 2.60 -21.79
C VAL A 172 0.17 3.08 -20.39
N LEU A 173 0.85 2.25 -19.59
CA LEU A 173 1.30 2.62 -18.25
C LEU A 173 2.25 3.82 -18.26
N VAL A 174 3.21 3.84 -19.20
CA VAL A 174 4.14 4.97 -19.38
C VAL A 174 3.39 6.23 -19.80
N LEU A 175 2.46 6.12 -20.74
CA LEU A 175 1.65 7.25 -21.21
C LEU A 175 0.83 7.86 -20.07
N ILE A 176 0.19 7.01 -19.26
CA ILE A 176 -0.59 7.45 -18.09
C ILE A 176 0.33 8.15 -17.09
N THR A 177 1.49 7.56 -16.78
CA THR A 177 2.48 8.12 -15.84
C THR A 177 3.00 9.49 -16.31
N VAL A 178 3.36 9.62 -17.58
CA VAL A 178 3.89 10.88 -18.15
C VAL A 178 2.81 11.96 -18.25
N SER A 179 1.54 11.57 -18.46
CA SER A 179 0.44 12.54 -18.61
C SER A 179 0.11 13.33 -17.33
N GLY A 180 0.65 12.94 -16.17
CA GLY A 180 0.85 13.80 -14.99
C GLY A 180 -0.39 14.38 -14.30
N ASN A 181 -1.61 14.03 -14.75
CA ASN A 181 -2.82 14.60 -14.17
C ASN A 181 -3.29 13.74 -12.99
N PHE A 182 -2.79 14.08 -11.79
CA PHE A 182 -3.10 13.38 -10.54
C PHE A 182 -4.60 13.13 -10.35
N ARG A 183 -5.47 14.11 -10.66
CA ARG A 183 -6.94 13.95 -10.51
C ARG A 183 -7.57 12.96 -11.50
N ARG A 184 -6.95 12.72 -12.66
CA ARG A 184 -7.40 11.67 -13.58
C ARG A 184 -6.93 10.31 -13.10
N TRP A 185 -5.69 10.23 -12.63
CA TRP A 185 -5.12 9.02 -12.06
C TRP A 185 -5.92 8.56 -10.83
N GLU A 186 -6.23 9.50 -9.93
CA GLU A 186 -7.01 9.24 -8.73
C GLU A 186 -8.41 8.68 -9.06
N ARG A 187 -9.10 9.27 -10.04
CA ARG A 187 -10.40 8.77 -10.52
C ARG A 187 -10.30 7.42 -11.24
N ALA A 188 -9.22 7.17 -11.97
CA ALA A 188 -8.98 5.88 -12.60
C ALA A 188 -8.78 4.77 -11.54
N MET A 189 -8.07 5.06 -10.44
CA MET A 189 -7.91 4.12 -9.32
C MET A 189 -9.24 3.71 -8.70
N PHE A 190 -10.23 4.61 -8.62
CA PHE A 190 -11.58 4.23 -8.19
C PHE A 190 -12.27 3.26 -9.15
N VAL A 191 -12.02 3.34 -10.46
CA VAL A 191 -12.55 2.35 -11.41
C VAL A 191 -11.97 0.97 -11.10
N PHE A 192 -10.67 0.89 -10.83
CA PHE A 192 -10.02 -0.37 -10.43
C PHE A 192 -10.52 -0.87 -9.07
N LEU A 193 -10.78 0.02 -8.09
CA LEU A 193 -11.43 -0.34 -6.82
C LEU A 193 -12.80 -0.97 -7.04
N PHE A 194 -13.63 -0.40 -7.91
CA PHE A 194 -14.94 -0.99 -8.20
C PHE A 194 -14.82 -2.28 -9.02
N ALA A 195 -13.82 -2.38 -9.91
CA ALA A 195 -13.54 -3.60 -10.65
C ALA A 195 -13.07 -4.74 -9.74
N SER A 196 -12.30 -4.48 -8.69
CA SER A 196 -11.88 -5.52 -7.74
C SER A 196 -13.06 -6.14 -6.98
N LEU A 197 -14.19 -5.42 -6.83
CA LEU A 197 -15.43 -5.97 -6.29
C LEU A 197 -16.04 -7.09 -7.15
N LEU A 198 -15.56 -7.31 -8.39
CA LEU A 198 -15.93 -8.48 -9.21
C LEU A 198 -15.53 -9.82 -8.54
N VAL A 199 -14.67 -9.80 -7.51
CA VAL A 199 -14.43 -10.98 -6.68
C VAL A 199 -15.70 -11.44 -5.92
N LEU A 200 -16.62 -10.53 -5.59
CA LEU A 200 -17.86 -10.85 -4.87
C LEU A 200 -18.80 -11.76 -5.68
N PRO A 201 -19.17 -11.45 -6.94
CA PRO A 201 -19.95 -12.39 -7.74
C PRO A 201 -19.20 -13.71 -7.98
N LEU A 202 -17.87 -13.69 -8.14
CA LEU A 202 -17.07 -14.93 -8.26
C LEU A 202 -17.17 -15.78 -6.99
N LEU A 203 -17.15 -15.16 -5.81
CA LEU A 203 -17.37 -15.83 -4.53
C LEU A 203 -18.76 -16.46 -4.43
N VAL A 204 -19.79 -15.80 -4.95
CA VAL A 204 -21.15 -16.38 -4.97
C VAL A 204 -21.22 -17.57 -5.93
N LEU A 205 -20.60 -17.45 -7.11
CA LEU A 205 -20.57 -18.50 -8.13
C LEU A 205 -19.75 -19.73 -7.70
N SER A 206 -18.76 -19.57 -6.82
CA SER A 206 -17.95 -20.68 -6.32
C SER A 206 -18.68 -21.56 -5.28
N HIS A 207 -19.89 -21.18 -4.85
CA HIS A 207 -20.70 -21.90 -3.87
C HIS A 207 -19.91 -22.35 -2.62
N PRO A 208 -19.30 -21.41 -1.88
CA PRO A 208 -18.46 -21.74 -0.73
C PRO A 208 -19.28 -22.37 0.39
N SER A 209 -18.70 -23.36 1.08
CA SER A 209 -19.37 -23.93 2.25
C SER A 209 -19.22 -22.98 3.45
N GLY A 210 -20.34 -22.44 3.93
CA GLY A 210 -20.32 -21.50 5.06
C GLY A 210 -19.68 -22.08 6.32
N ASP A 211 -19.92 -23.37 6.61
CA ASP A 211 -19.29 -24.09 7.72
C ASP A 211 -17.77 -24.25 7.52
N GLY A 212 -17.33 -24.55 6.28
CA GLY A 212 -15.91 -24.67 5.95
C GLY A 212 -15.16 -23.36 6.09
N VAL A 213 -15.76 -22.25 5.64
CA VAL A 213 -15.19 -20.91 5.80
C VAL A 213 -15.07 -20.53 7.28
N LEU A 214 -16.13 -20.71 8.06
CA LEU A 214 -16.11 -20.38 9.50
C LEU A 214 -15.08 -21.22 10.26
N LYS A 215 -15.00 -22.52 9.99
CA LYS A 215 -13.96 -23.39 10.56
C LYS A 215 -12.58 -22.91 10.14
N GLY A 216 -12.34 -22.68 8.85
CA GLY A 216 -11.06 -22.21 8.34
C GLY A 216 -10.56 -20.90 8.97
N PHE A 217 -11.47 -19.98 9.31
CA PHE A 217 -11.13 -18.73 9.99
C PHE A 217 -10.75 -18.92 11.47
N VAL A 218 -11.44 -19.82 12.19
CA VAL A 218 -11.36 -19.90 13.66
C VAL A 218 -10.43 -21.01 14.14
N THR A 219 -10.31 -22.11 13.40
CA THR A 219 -9.47 -23.25 13.79
C THR A 219 -8.11 -23.16 13.12
N PRO A 220 -7.03 -22.86 13.87
CA PRO A 220 -5.69 -22.88 13.31
C PRO A 220 -5.31 -24.31 12.95
N GLY A 221 -4.95 -24.53 11.69
CA GLY A 221 -4.53 -25.83 11.20
C GLY A 221 -4.12 -25.74 9.74
N VAL A 222 -3.23 -26.64 9.32
CA VAL A 222 -2.87 -26.78 7.91
C VAL A 222 -3.31 -28.17 7.49
N GLU A 223 -4.17 -28.25 6.48
CA GLU A 223 -4.59 -29.53 5.93
C GLU A 223 -3.37 -30.22 5.29
N GLY A 224 -3.07 -31.46 5.70
CA GLY A 224 -1.84 -32.16 5.31
C GLY A 224 -0.61 -31.88 6.18
N GLY A 225 -0.73 -31.04 7.23
CA GLY A 225 0.35 -30.73 8.17
C GLY A 225 1.30 -29.62 7.70
N LEU A 226 2.23 -29.23 8.57
CA LEU A 226 3.23 -28.20 8.26
C LEU A 226 4.32 -28.76 7.34
N THR A 227 4.06 -28.72 6.04
CA THR A 227 5.02 -29.00 4.98
C THR A 227 5.81 -27.74 4.61
N SER A 228 6.93 -27.91 3.90
CA SER A 228 7.71 -26.78 3.36
C SER A 228 6.87 -25.85 2.50
N ASP A 229 5.99 -26.40 1.67
CA ASP A 229 5.12 -25.62 0.78
C ASP A 229 4.10 -24.80 1.58
N SER A 230 3.47 -25.41 2.59
CA SER A 230 2.53 -24.68 3.46
C SER A 230 3.22 -23.55 4.24
N ALA A 231 4.45 -23.78 4.72
CA ALA A 231 5.22 -22.77 5.44
C ALA A 231 5.61 -21.61 4.52
N LEU A 232 6.07 -21.91 3.29
CA LEU A 232 6.39 -20.90 2.29
C LEU A 232 5.15 -20.09 1.91
N LEU A 233 3.99 -20.74 1.78
CA LEU A 233 2.75 -20.07 1.42
C LEU A 233 2.21 -19.19 2.56
N ILE A 234 2.34 -19.62 3.82
CA ILE A 234 2.04 -18.78 4.98
C ILE A 234 2.96 -17.55 4.99
N VAL A 235 4.27 -17.74 4.76
CA VAL A 235 5.22 -16.62 4.66
C VAL A 235 4.86 -15.69 3.50
N ALA A 236 4.44 -16.23 2.36
CA ALA A 236 3.98 -15.44 1.22
C ALA A 236 2.72 -14.63 1.55
N ILE A 237 1.72 -15.23 2.20
CA ILE A 237 0.50 -14.56 2.67
C ILE A 237 0.85 -13.40 3.63
N VAL A 238 1.74 -13.65 4.59
CA VAL A 238 2.21 -12.61 5.53
C VAL A 238 2.94 -11.49 4.78
N GLY A 239 3.86 -11.85 3.89
CA GLY A 239 4.69 -10.92 3.14
C GLY A 239 3.92 -10.05 2.15
N THR A 240 2.89 -10.59 1.50
CA THR A 240 2.03 -9.83 0.58
C THR A 240 1.04 -8.93 1.32
N THR A 241 0.68 -9.25 2.56
CA THR A 241 -0.27 -8.43 3.35
C THR A 241 0.40 -7.23 4.02
N VAL A 242 1.66 -7.40 4.48
CA VAL A 242 2.43 -6.34 5.13
C VAL A 242 3.64 -6.03 4.26
N ALA A 243 3.41 -5.25 3.22
CA ALA A 243 4.43 -4.92 2.26
C ALA A 243 5.21 -3.65 2.68
N PRO A 244 6.56 -3.65 2.65
CA PRO A 244 7.35 -2.49 3.09
C PRO A 244 7.02 -1.19 2.35
N TRP A 245 6.53 -1.28 1.12
CA TRP A 245 6.16 -0.12 0.31
C TRP A 245 4.98 0.66 0.88
N GLN A 246 4.08 0.01 1.63
CA GLN A 246 2.94 0.66 2.28
C GLN A 246 3.38 1.78 3.24
N MET A 247 4.59 1.69 3.81
CA MET A 247 5.13 2.70 4.73
C MET A 247 5.58 4.00 4.03
N PHE A 248 5.73 3.98 2.71
CA PHE A 248 6.24 5.12 1.93
C PHE A 248 5.14 5.95 1.26
N PHE A 249 3.89 5.46 1.27
CA PHE A 249 2.71 6.16 0.74
C PHE A 249 2.06 7.05 1.81
#